data_AF-W7BG72-F1
#
_entry.id   AF-W7BG72-F1
#
_cell.length_a   1.000
_cell.length_b   1.000
_cell.length_c   1.000
_cell.angle_alpha   90.00
_cell.angle_beta   90.00
_cell.angle_gamma   90.00
#
_symmetry.space_group_name_H-M   'P 1'
#
loop_
_entity.id
_entity.type
_entity.pdbx_description
1 polymer ?
#
loop_
_entity_poly.entity_id
_entity_poly.type
_entity_poly.pdbx_seq_one_letter_code
_entity_poly.pdbx_strand_id
1 'polypeptide(L)' 'MTDLKKTPVFPLYEKYGAKTIDFGGWDLPVQFSGIKAEHEAVRTNAGLFDVSHMGEVSSGGSWEFSLFTTTAFQ' A
#
# COMPACT_ATOMS: atom_id res chain seq x y z
N MET A 1 -8.46 -3.28 -23.91
CA MET A 1 -7.44 -3.23 -22.85
C MET A 1 -8.19 -2.92 -21.57
N THR A 2 -8.14 -3.79 -20.57
CA THR A 2 -8.80 -3.55 -19.29
C THR A 2 -8.02 -2.48 -18.55
N ASP A 3 -8.65 -1.33 -18.27
CA ASP A 3 -8.07 -0.33 -17.39
C ASP A 3 -7.78 -0.94 -16.01
N LEU A 4 -6.56 -0.74 -15.52
CA LEU A 4 -6.17 -1.18 -14.19
C LEU A 4 -6.92 -0.36 -13.13
N LYS A 5 -7.34 -1.03 -12.05
CA LYS A 5 -7.96 -0.37 -10.91
C LYS A 5 -6.92 0.46 -10.17
N LYS A 6 -7.31 1.65 -9.74
CA LYS A 6 -6.44 2.61 -9.05
C LYS A 6 -6.93 2.83 -7.63
N THR A 7 -6.01 2.94 -6.68
CA THR A 7 -6.36 3.27 -5.30
C THR A 7 -6.63 4.76 -5.15
N PRO A 8 -7.32 5.20 -4.08
CA PRO A 8 -7.60 6.63 -3.86
C PRO A 8 -6.32 7.50 -3.75
N VAL A 9 -5.21 6.89 -3.32
CA VAL A 9 -3.91 7.56 -3.16
C VAL A 9 -3.06 7.53 -4.45
N PHE A 10 -3.55 6.90 -5.52
CA PHE A 10 -2.83 6.77 -6.80
C PHE A 10 -2.25 8.09 -7.36
N PRO A 11 -2.94 9.25 -7.29
CA PRO A 11 -2.38 10.51 -7.79
C PRO A 11 -1.08 10.94 -7.09
N LEU A 12 -0.81 10.44 -5.88
CA LEU A 12 0.43 10.73 -5.16
C LEU A 12 1.63 9.97 -5.72
N TYR A 13 1.42 8.86 -6.42
CA TYR A 13 2.51 8.02 -6.93
C TYR A 13 3.37 8.75 -7.93
N GLU A 14 2.75 9.49 -8.84
CA GLU A 14 3.46 10.31 -9.82
C GLU A 14 4.28 11.41 -9.13
N LYS A 15 3.72 12.04 -8.09
CA LYS A 15 4.40 13.08 -7.32
C LYS A 15 5.66 12.55 -6.61
N TYR A 16 5.63 11.30 -6.14
CA TYR A 16 6.76 10.68 -5.43
C TYR A 16 7.62 9.76 -6.32
N GLY A 17 7.38 9.72 -7.63
CA GLY A 17 8.18 8.96 -8.58
C GLY A 17 8.05 7.43 -8.44
N ALA A 18 6.88 6.95 -8.01
CA ALA A 18 6.65 5.52 -7.83
C ALA A 18 6.71 4.77 -9.16
N LYS A 19 7.29 3.57 -9.15
CA LYS A 19 7.19 2.62 -10.27
C LYS A 19 6.00 1.72 -10.04
N THR A 20 4.97 1.83 -10.87
CA THR A 20 3.77 1.00 -10.72
C THR A 20 3.80 -0.23 -11.63
N ILE A 21 3.08 -1.27 -11.21
CA ILE A 21 2.92 -2.53 -11.95
C ILE A 21 1.46 -2.98 -11.88
N ASP A 22 1.06 -3.83 -12.82
CA ASP A 22 -0.18 -4.59 -12.71
C ASP A 22 -0.02 -5.67 -11.63
N PHE A 23 -0.70 -5.47 -10.51
CA PHE A 23 -0.80 -6.42 -9.43
C PHE A 23 -2.26 -6.82 -9.22
N GLY A 24 -2.63 -8.00 -9.75
CA GLY A 24 -3.99 -8.53 -9.59
C GLY A 24 -5.08 -7.63 -10.20
N GLY A 25 -4.77 -6.91 -11.27
CA GLY A 25 -5.68 -5.95 -11.91
C GLY A 25 -5.70 -4.57 -11.26
N TRP A 26 -4.77 -4.29 -10.34
CA TRP A 26 -4.56 -2.97 -9.74
C TRP A 26 -3.23 -2.36 -10.18
N ASP A 27 -3.21 -1.05 -10.37
CA ASP A 27 -2.02 -0.26 -10.68
C ASP A 27 -1.37 0.20 -9.36
N LEU A 28 -0.41 -0.59 -8.86
CA LEU A 28 0.18 -0.42 -7.52
C LEU A 28 1.69 -0.16 -7.59
N PRO A 29 2.25 0.64 -6.64
CA PRO A 29 3.67 0.97 -6.61
C PRO A 29 4.49 -0.21 -6.08
N VAL A 30 5.49 -0.65 -6.85
CA VAL A 30 6.45 -1.70 -6.42
C VAL A 30 7.65 -1.12 -5.66
N GLN A 31 8.02 0.12 -5.95
CA GLN A 31 9.08 0.87 -5.27
C GLN A 31 8.97 2.37 -5.58
N PHE A 32 9.49 3.21 -4.69
CA PHE A 32 9.65 4.65 -4.85
C PHE A 32 11.14 5.03 -4.97
N SER A 33 11.92 4.74 -3.92
CA SER A 33 13.35 5.04 -3.83
C SER A 33 14.23 3.83 -4.05
N GLY A 34 13.69 2.62 -3.87
CA GLY A 34 14.35 1.35 -4.09
C GLY A 34 14.04 0.33 -2.99
N ILE A 35 13.83 -0.92 -3.40
CA ILE A 35 13.38 -2.01 -2.50
C ILE A 35 14.25 -2.15 -1.25
N LYS A 36 15.58 -2.08 -1.37
CA LYS A 36 16.49 -2.20 -0.21
C LYS A 36 16.42 -1.00 0.72
N ALA A 37 16.32 0.21 0.19
CA ALA A 37 16.24 1.42 1.00
C ALA A 37 14.90 1.48 1.76
N GLU A 38 13.81 1.09 1.11
CA GLU A 38 12.48 1.01 1.73
C GLU A 38 12.42 -0.08 2.80
N HIS A 39 13.01 -1.25 2.52
CA HIS A 39 13.11 -2.32 3.51
C HIS A 39 13.91 -1.90 4.75
N GLU A 40 15.06 -1.23 4.56
CA GLU A 40 15.85 -0.72 5.66
C GLU A 40 15.12 0.38 6.44
N ALA A 41 14.44 1.29 5.75
CA ALA A 41 13.65 2.36 6.38
C ALA A 41 12.54 1.79 7.30
N VAL A 42 11.86 0.73 6.86
CA VAL A 42 10.84 0.03 7.66
C VAL A 42 11.47 -0.70 8.85
N ARG A 43 12.66 -1.28 8.67
CA ARG A 43 13.40 -2.03 9.69
C ARG A 43 14.02 -1.15 10.77
N THR A 44 14.41 0.07 10.43
CA THR A 44 15.20 0.95 11.31
C THR A 44 14.42 2.15 11.81
N ASN A 45 13.31 2.49 11.16
CA ASN A 45 12.53 3.67 11.47
C ASN A 45 11.03 3.43 11.26
N ALA A 46 10.50 3.82 10.10
CA ALA A 46 9.09 3.68 9.75
C ALA A 46 8.93 3.55 8.23
N GLY A 47 7.85 2.88 7.81
CA GLY A 47 7.45 2.81 6.41
C GLY A 47 5.94 2.98 6.24
N LEU A 48 5.55 3.55 5.10
CA LEU A 48 4.16 3.75 4.70
C LEU A 48 3.87 2.90 3.47
N PHE A 49 2.79 2.11 3.52
CA PHE A 49 2.38 1.22 2.45
C PHE A 49 0.93 1.52 2.05
N ASP A 50 0.67 1.60 0.74
CA ASP A 50 -0.71 1.57 0.24
C ASP A 50 -1.21 0.13 0.16
N VAL A 51 -2.10 -0.22 1.09
CA VAL A 51 -2.79 -1.50 1.13
C VAL A 51 -4.29 -1.36 0.84
N SER A 52 -4.73 -0.23 0.29
CA SER A 52 -6.15 0.04 0.00
C SER A 52 -6.76 -0.87 -1.09
N HIS A 53 -5.94 -1.67 -1.78
CA HIS A 53 -6.44 -2.72 -2.67
C HIS A 53 -7.00 -3.94 -1.90
N MET A 54 -6.66 -4.09 -0.61
CA MET A 54 -7.22 -5.15 0.23
C MET A 54 -8.68 -4.87 0.52
N GLY A 55 -9.52 -5.90 0.43
CA GLY A 55 -10.92 -5.82 0.82
C GLY A 55 -11.06 -5.68 2.33
N GLU A 56 -11.84 -4.69 2.76
CA GLU A 56 -12.27 -4.55 4.15
C GLU A 56 -13.57 -5.34 4.38
N VAL A 57 -13.62 -6.13 5.45
CA VAL A 57 -14.83 -6.85 5.86
C VAL A 57 -15.11 -6.49 7.32
N SER A 58 -16.14 -5.68 7.54
CA SER A 58 -16.65 -5.38 8.87
C SER A 58 -17.71 -6.42 9.27
N SER A 59 -17.41 -7.27 10.25
CA SER A 59 -18.44 -8.11 10.88
C SER A 59 -18.90 -7.45 12.17
N GLY A 60 -20.14 -6.94 12.18
CA GLY A 60 -20.77 -6.38 13.38
C GLY A 60 -21.03 -7.46 14.43
N GLY A 61 -20.02 -7.71 15.26
CA GLY A 61 -20.02 -8.69 16.35
C GLY A 61 -18.80 -8.45 17.24
N SER A 62 -18.82 -8.93 18.48
CA SER A 62 -17.91 -8.63 19.60
C SER A 62 -16.41 -8.94 19.43
N TRP A 63 -15.94 -9.10 18.19
CA TRP A 63 -14.55 -9.28 17.79
C TRP A 63 -14.31 -8.45 16.51
N GLU A 64 -14.23 -7.13 16.65
CA GLU A 64 -13.91 -6.27 15.51
C GLU A 64 -12.40 -6.30 15.26
N PHE A 65 -11.97 -6.92 14.16
CA PHE A 65 -10.58 -6.91 13.70
C PHE A 65 -10.45 -5.95 12.52
N SER A 66 -10.14 -4.69 12.81
CA SER A 66 -9.84 -3.69 11.79
C SER A 66 -8.34 -3.67 11.49
N LEU A 67 -7.96 -4.10 10.30
CA LEU A 67 -6.59 -4.00 9.77
C LEU A 67 -6.39 -2.58 9.21
N PHE A 68 -6.21 -1.61 10.09
CA PHE A 68 -5.67 -0.33 9.67
C PHE A 68 -4.19 -0.48 9.34
N THR A 69 -3.81 0.08 8.20
CA THR A 69 -2.48 0.50 7.76
C THR A 69 -1.40 0.26 8.83
N THR A 70 -0.64 -0.84 8.70
CA THR A 70 0.53 -1.05 9.57
C THR A 70 1.50 0.09 9.31
N THR A 71 1.53 1.05 10.23
CA THR A 71 2.76 1.78 10.50
C THR A 71 3.54 0.86 11.41
N ALA A 72 4.62 0.26 10.89
CA ALA A 72 5.58 -0.42 11.74
C ALA A 72 6.32 0.67 12.54
N PHE A 73 5.83 0.98 13.74
CA PHE A 73 6.65 1.56 14.79
C PHE A 73 7.20 0.39 15.60
N GLN A 74 8.52 0.30 15.71
CA GLN A 74 9.16 -0.45 16.80
C GLN A 74 9.14 0.38 18.09
#